data_AF-A0A2P9H115-F1
#
_entry.id   AF-A0A2P9H115-F1
#
_cell.length_a   1.000
_cell.length_b   1.000
_cell.length_c   1.000
_cell.angle_alpha   90.00
_cell.angle_beta   90.00
_cell.angle_gamma   90.00
#
_symmetry.space_group_name_H-M   'P 1'
#
loop_
_entity.id
_entity.type
_entity.pdbx_description
1 polymer ?
#
loop_
_entity_poly.entity_id
_entity_poly.type
_entity_poly.pdbx_seq_one_letter_code
_entity_poly.pdbx_strand_id
1 'polypeptide(L)' 'MIHNDKELEATKERVRYFQQQVERLRQVEINPQNYRLAAGGYLAEIDRMNLEVREYLSIHPSELNEQAA' A
#
# COMPACT_ATOMS: atom_id res chain seq x y z
N MET A 1 10.43 -0.89 -0.77
CA MET A 1 10.85 -1.66 -1.97
C MET A 1 10.53 -3.12 -1.72
N ILE A 2 9.91 -3.77 -2.71
CA ILE A 2 9.49 -5.17 -2.73
C ILE A 2 10.48 -5.94 -3.59
N HIS A 3 10.99 -7.07 -3.10
CA HIS A 3 12.05 -7.83 -3.79
C HIS A 3 11.61 -9.23 -4.22
N ASN A 4 10.47 -9.71 -3.72
CA ASN A 4 9.98 -11.06 -3.97
C ASN A 4 8.46 -11.12 -3.79
N ASP A 5 7.86 -12.22 -4.26
CA ASP A 5 6.41 -12.43 -4.19
C ASP A 5 5.87 -12.46 -2.76
N LYS A 6 6.66 -12.89 -1.78
CA LYS A 6 6.24 -12.88 -0.36
C LYS A 6 6.06 -11.45 0.14
N GLU A 7 7.00 -10.56 -0.18
CA GLU A 7 6.90 -9.14 0.14
C GLU A 7 5.80 -8.44 -0.66
N LEU A 8 5.56 -8.87 -1.89
CA LEU A 8 4.44 -8.39 -2.71
C LEU A 8 3.10 -8.66 -2.01
N GLU A 9 2.87 -9.91 -1.61
CA GLU A 9 1.62 -10.29 -0.94
C GLU A 9 1.47 -9.60 0.42
N ALA A 10 2.54 -9.54 1.23
CA ALA A 10 2.52 -8.80 2.50
C ALA A 10 2.19 -7.31 2.30
N THR A 11 2.68 -6.69 1.23
CA THR A 11 2.38 -5.29 0.91
C THR A 11 0.93 -5.12 0.47
N LYS A 12 0.39 -6.01 -0.37
CA LYS A 12 -1.02 -5.99 -0.78
C LYS A 12 -1.97 -6.17 0.42
N GLU A 13 -1.64 -7.08 1.34
CA GLU A 13 -2.41 -7.27 2.58
C GLU A 13 -2.42 -6.01 3.44
N ARG A 14 -1.28 -5.33 3.56
CA ARG A 14 -1.17 -4.08 4.31
C ARG A 14 -1.95 -2.94 3.69
N VAL A 15 -1.93 -2.80 2.35
CA VAL A 15 -2.78 -1.86 1.62
C VAL A 15 -4.26 -2.12 1.93
N ARG A 16 -4.70 -3.38 1.83
CA ARG A 16 -6.09 -3.76 2.15
C ARG A 16 -6.48 -3.40 3.58
N TYR A 17 -5.59 -3.67 4.54
CA TYR A 17 -5.81 -3.32 5.94
C TYR A 17 -5.98 -1.80 6.13
N PHE A 18 -5.13 -0.97 5.51
CA PHE A 18 -5.26 0.48 5.58
C PHE A 18 -6.52 1.01 4.90
N GLN A 19 -6.92 0.42 3.76
CA GLN A 19 -8.20 0.75 3.13
C GLN A 19 -9.37 0.50 4.09
N GLN A 20 -9.39 -0.63 4.78
CA GLN A 20 -10.41 -0.93 5.80
C GLN A 20 -10.41 0.09 6.95
N GLN A 21 -9.24 0.60 7.38
CA GLN A 21 -9.19 1.66 8.40
C GLN A 21 -9.82 2.96 7.89
N VAL A 22 -9.54 3.36 6.64
CA VAL A 22 -10.13 4.55 6.03
C VAL A 22 -11.65 4.38 5.87
N GLU A 23 -12.12 3.20 5.45
CA GLU A 23 -13.54 2.88 5.35
C GLU A 23 -14.24 2.98 6.71
N ARG A 24 -13.63 2.45 7.78
CA ARG A 24 -14.14 2.60 9.14
C ARG A 24 -14.21 4.06 9.55
N LEU A 25 -13.16 4.85 9.30
CA LEU A 25 -13.14 6.29 9.61
C LEU A 25 -14.27 7.04 8.92
N ARG A 26 -14.60 6.68 7.66
CA ARG A 26 -15.74 7.28 6.94
C ARG A 26 -17.10 7.02 7.61
N GLN A 27 -17.21 5.95 8.40
CA GLN A 27 -18.46 5.60 9.09
C GLN A 27 -18.57 6.25 10.47
N VAL A 28 -17.45 6.47 11.16
CA VAL A 28 -17.45 6.84 12.59
C VAL A 28 -17.06 8.29 12.87
N GLU A 29 -16.27 8.93 12.00
CA GLU A 29 -15.83 10.31 12.22
C GLU A 29 -16.79 11.30 11.53
N ILE A 30 -17.49 12.08 12.34
CA ILE A 30 -18.51 13.04 11.88
C ILE A 30 -17.89 14.38 11.50
N ASN A 31 -16.78 14.76 12.15
CA ASN A 31 -16.11 16.02 11.88
C ASN A 31 -15.20 15.89 10.63
N PRO A 32 -15.46 16.64 9.55
CA PRO A 32 -14.69 16.50 8.32
C PRO A 32 -13.19 16.85 8.46
N GLN A 33 -12.84 17.75 9.37
CA GLN A 33 -11.45 18.11 9.62
C GLN A 33 -10.71 16.98 10.33
N ASN A 34 -11.33 16.39 11.37
CA ASN A 34 -10.77 15.24 12.06
C ASN A 34 -10.63 14.03 11.13
N TYR A 35 -11.63 13.80 10.27
CA TYR A 35 -11.58 12.74 9.26
C TYR A 35 -10.36 12.92 8.35
N ARG A 36 -10.16 14.13 7.79
CA ARG A 36 -9.01 14.39 6.90
C ARG A 36 -7.68 14.19 7.61
N LEU A 37 -7.55 14.63 8.86
CA LEU A 37 -6.33 14.46 9.65
C LEU A 37 -6.06 12.98 9.94
N ALA A 38 -7.08 12.21 10.33
CA ALA A 38 -6.94 10.79 10.65
C ALA A 38 -6.72 9.91 9.40
N ALA A 39 -7.47 10.17 8.33
CA ALA A 39 -7.38 9.39 7.09
C ALA A 39 -6.13 9.71 6.27
N GLY A 40 -5.61 10.94 6.35
CA GLY A 40 -4.50 11.41 5.52
C GLY A 40 -3.24 10.54 5.62
N GLY A 41 -2.89 10.10 6.83
CA GLY A 41 -1.74 9.20 7.03
C GLY A 41 -1.92 7.84 6.36
N TYR A 42 -3.10 7.24 6.49
CA TYR A 42 -3.41 5.96 5.81
C TYR A 42 -3.39 6.10 4.30
N LEU A 43 -3.99 7.18 3.76
CA LEU A 43 -4.04 7.42 2.32
C LEU A 43 -2.64 7.63 1.73
N ALA A 44 -1.78 8.40 2.39
CA ALA A 44 -0.40 8.61 1.96
C ALA A 44 0.40 7.29 1.95
N GLU A 45 0.21 6.43 2.94
CA GLU A 45 0.87 5.11 2.97
C GLU A 45 0.32 4.15 1.90
N ILE A 46 -0.99 4.19 1.64
CA ILE A 46 -1.60 3.43 0.53
C ILE A 46 -0.98 3.84 -0.80
N ASP A 47 -0.84 5.15 -1.06
CA ASP A 47 -0.25 5.67 -2.30
C ASP A 47 1.20 5.21 -2.45
N ARG A 48 2.00 5.34 -1.38
CA ARG A 48 3.40 4.88 -1.37
C ARG A 48 3.51 3.37 -1.63
N MET A 49 2.70 2.55 -0.96
CA MET A 49 2.75 1.10 -1.12
C MET A 49 2.25 0.63 -2.48
N ASN A 50 1.22 1.27 -3.03
CA ASN A 50 0.74 0.98 -4.39
C ASN A 50 1.79 1.32 -5.44
N LEU A 51 2.57 2.39 -5.23
CA LEU A 51 3.71 2.71 -6.08
C LEU A 51 4.74 1.56 -6.06
N GLU A 52 5.13 1.06 -4.88
CA GLU A 52 6.07 -0.06 -4.77
C GLU A 52 5.55 -1.35 -5.41
N VAL A 53 4.26 -1.65 -5.24
CA VAL A 53 3.60 -2.80 -5.90
C VAL A 53 3.66 -2.66 -7.42
N ARG A 54 3.35 -1.47 -7.95
CA ARG A 54 3.40 -1.20 -9.38
C ARG A 54 4.82 -1.33 -9.92
N GLU A 55 5.80 -0.80 -9.22
CA GLU A 55 7.22 -0.89 -9.59
C GLU A 55 7.68 -2.34 -9.65
N TYR A 56 7.39 -3.15 -8.63
CA TYR A 56 7.73 -4.57 -8.63
C TYR A 56 7.07 -5.34 -9.79
N LEU A 57 5.77 -5.13 -10.00
CA LEU A 57 5.02 -5.81 -11.06
C LEU A 57 5.38 -5.32 -12.48
N SER A 58 6.11 -4.22 -12.60
CA SER A 58 6.59 -3.75 -13.91
C SER A 58 7.85 -4.47 -14.39
N ILE A 59 8.50 -5.25 -13.52
CA ILE A 59 9.71 -6.01 -13.83
C ILE A 59 9.33 -7.46 -14.12
N HIS A 60 9.78 -8.01 -15.25
CA HIS A 60 9.54 -9.43 -15.55
C HIS A 60 10.38 -10.32 -14.62
N PRO A 61 9.86 -11.48 -14.14
CA PRO A 61 10.60 -12.36 -13.23
C PRO A 61 11.98 -12.82 -13.73
N SER A 62 12.20 -12.89 -15.05
CA SER A 62 13.53 -13.23 -15.61
C SER A 62 14.57 -12.15 -15.35
N GLU A 63 14.18 -10.89 -15.29
CA GLU A 63 15.08 -9.74 -15.07
C GLU A 63 15.46 -9.59 -13.58
N LEU A 64 14.61 -10.09 -12.67
CA LEU A 64 14.91 -10.10 -11.23
C LEU A 64 16.04 -11.08 -10.88
N ASN A 65 16.16 -12.19 -11.61
CA ASN A 65 17.24 -13.16 -11.39
C ASN A 65 18.61 -12.66 -11.85
N GLU A 66 18.67 -11.76 -12.84
CA GLU A 66 19.91 -11.18 -13.35
C GLU A 66 20.48 -10.10 -12.41
N GLN A 67 19.65 -9.45 -11.59
CA GLN A 67 20.10 -8.45 -10.61
C GLN A 67 20.64 -9.06 -9.31
N ALA A 68 20.42 -10.35 -9.08
CA ALA A 68 20.90 -11.08 -7.90
C ALA A 68 22.22 -11.84 -8.13
N ALA A 69 22.76 -11.79 -9.35
CA ALA A 69 24.02 -12.43 -9.78
C ALA A 69 25.15 -11.40 -9.97
#